data_AF-A0A379X211-F1
#
_entry.id   AF-A0A379X211-F1
#
_cell.length_a   1.000
_cell.length_b   1.000
_cell.length_c   1.000
_cell.angle_alpha   90.00
_cell.angle_beta   90.00
_cell.angle_gamma   90.00
#
_symmetry.space_group_name_H-M   'P 1'
#
loop_
_entity.id
_entity.type
_entity.pdbx_description
1 polymer ?
#
loop_
_entity_poly.entity_id
_entity_poly.type
_entity_poly.pdbx_seq_one_letter_code
_entity_poly.pdbx_strand_id
1 'polypeptide(L)'
;MGDDGELEASGVPAALVTAWLGRHGIVPTRTTDFQIMFLFSMGVTRGKWGTLINTLCSFKHHYDANTPLAQVMPELVQGLS
;
A
#
# COMPACT_ATOMS: atom_id res chain seq x y z
N MET A 1 14.54 -3.24 1.43
CA MET A 1 15.39 -4.34 0.95
C MET A 1 16.11 -3.79 -0.26
N GLY A 2 17.42 -3.64 -0.19
CA GLY A 2 18.23 -3.22 -1.32
C GLY A 2 18.31 -4.31 -2.38
N ASP A 3 18.84 -3.97 -3.55
CA ASP A 3 19.07 -4.93 -4.64
C ASP A 3 20.07 -6.04 -4.27
N ASP A 4 20.85 -5.83 -3.21
CA ASP A 4 21.79 -6.77 -2.60
C ASP A 4 21.14 -7.73 -1.58
N GLY A 5 19.85 -7.52 -1.28
CA GLY A 5 19.13 -8.29 -0.27
C GLY A 5 19.42 -7.86 1.17
N GLU A 6 20.02 -6.69 1.38
CA GLU A 6 20.21 -6.13 2.71
C GLU A 6 19.07 -5.17 3.09
N LEU A 7 18.87 -4.97 4.39
CA LEU A 7 17.91 -3.97 4.87
C LEU A 7 18.51 -2.57 4.72
N GLU A 8 17.79 -1.70 4.01
CA GLU A 8 18.15 -0.29 3.92
C GLU A 8 17.72 0.47 5.19
N ALA A 9 18.35 1.62 5.44
CA ALA A 9 18.04 2.49 6.57
C ALA A 9 16.62 3.09 6.52
N SER A 10 16.00 3.10 5.33
CA SER A 10 14.64 3.55 5.10
C SER A 10 13.91 2.55 4.22
N GLY A 11 12.62 2.34 4.47
CA GLY A 11 11.81 1.43 3.69
C GLY A 11 10.34 1.52 4.07
N VAL A 12 9.48 1.16 3.13
CA VAL A 12 8.04 1.06 3.35
C VAL A 12 7.67 -0.41 3.50
N PRO A 13 7.16 -0.85 4.65
CA PRO A 13 6.64 -2.20 4.80
C PRO A 13 5.46 -2.43 3.85
N ALA A 14 5.46 -3.55 3.13
CA ALA A 14 4.37 -3.88 2.22
C ALA A 14 3.04 -4.12 2.96
N ALA A 15 3.08 -4.46 4.25
CA ALA A 15 1.91 -4.51 5.12
C ALA A 15 1.21 -3.14 5.26
N LEU A 16 1.98 -2.05 5.35
CA LEU A 16 1.44 -0.69 5.45
C LEU A 16 0.69 -0.30 4.17
N VAL A 17 1.31 -0.56 3.01
CA VAL A 17 0.70 -0.31 1.71
C VAL A 17 -0.54 -1.19 1.50
N THR A 18 -0.51 -2.44 1.98
CA THR A 18 -1.67 -3.35 1.93
C THR A 18 -2.83 -2.81 2.77
N ALA A 19 -2.56 -2.30 3.97
CA ALA A 19 -3.57 -1.66 4.81
C ALA A 19 -4.16 -0.41 4.13
N TRP A 20 -3.34 0.40 3.46
CA TRP A 20 -3.81 1.54 2.66
C TRP A 20 -4.74 1.11 1.52
N LEU A 21 -4.32 0.14 0.72
CA LEU A 21 -5.11 -0.39 -0.40
C LEU A 21 -6.44 -0.98 0.07
N GLY A 22 -6.44 -1.68 1.21
CA GLY A 22 -7.65 -2.26 1.81
C GLY A 22 -8.73 -1.21 2.11
N ARG A 23 -8.33 -0.01 2.58
CA ARG A 23 -9.25 1.13 2.82
C ARG A 23 -9.95 1.61 1.54
N HIS A 24 -9.32 1.39 0.39
CA HIS A 24 -9.87 1.72 -0.92
C HIS A 24 -10.52 0.51 -1.63
N GLY A 25 -10.76 -0.58 -0.90
CA GLY A 25 -11.42 -1.79 -1.43
C GLY A 25 -10.53 -2.63 -2.35
N ILE A 26 -9.21 -2.42 -2.31
CA ILE A 26 -8.24 -3.16 -3.12
C ILE A 26 -7.54 -4.19 -2.23
N VAL A 27 -7.68 -5.47 -2.59
CA VAL A 27 -7.02 -6.58 -1.90
C VAL A 27 -5.96 -7.18 -2.81
N PRO A 28 -4.67 -7.07 -2.48
CA PRO A 28 -3.61 -7.77 -3.19
C PRO A 28 -3.78 -9.30 -3.12
N THR A 29 -3.29 -10.01 -4.13
CA THR A 29 -3.29 -11.48 -4.15
C THR A 29 -2.33 -12.06 -3.13
N ARG A 30 -1.18 -11.40 -2.93
CA ARG A 30 -0.16 -11.81 -1.96
C ARG A 30 0.63 -10.59 -1.49
N THR A 31 0.95 -10.58 -0.21
CA THR A 31 1.83 -9.59 0.43
C THR A 31 2.92 -10.34 1.19
N THR A 32 4.18 -9.96 1.00
CA THR A 32 5.33 -10.35 1.83
C THR A 32 5.86 -9.11 2.56
N ASP A 33 7.07 -9.14 3.12
CA ASP A 33 7.59 -8.01 3.91
C ASP A 33 7.79 -6.73 3.07
N PHE A 34 8.25 -6.88 1.82
CA PHE A 34 8.56 -5.77 0.91
C PHE A 34 8.01 -5.95 -0.52
N GLN A 35 7.17 -6.95 -0.75
CA GLN A 35 6.57 -7.21 -2.06
C GLN A 35 5.05 -7.36 -1.98
N ILE A 36 4.36 -6.81 -2.98
CA ILE A 36 2.91 -6.91 -3.14
C ILE A 36 2.63 -7.42 -4.55
N MET A 37 1.74 -8.40 -4.67
CA MET A 37 1.40 -9.03 -5.93
C MET A 37 -0.10 -8.88 -6.23
N PHE A 38 -0.41 -8.52 -7.48
CA PHE A 38 -1.76 -8.38 -8.00
C PHE A 38 -2.01 -9.40 -9.11
N LEU A 39 -3.17 -10.08 -9.04
CA LEU A 39 -3.63 -10.96 -10.11
C LEU A 39 -4.59 -10.21 -11.02
N PHE A 40 -4.14 -9.96 -12.25
CA PHE A 40 -4.95 -9.33 -13.28
C PHE A 40 -5.69 -10.38 -14.10
N SER A 41 -6.91 -10.69 -13.69
CA SER A 41 -7.80 -11.62 -14.40
C SER A 41 -8.67 -10.89 -15.45
N MET A 42 -9.40 -11.66 -16.27
CA MET A 42 -10.36 -11.09 -17.24
C MET A 42 -11.43 -10.18 -16.59
N GLY A 43 -11.70 -10.33 -15.29
CA GLY A 43 -12.66 -9.48 -14.55
C GLY A 43 -12.10 -8.12 -14.11
N VAL A 44 -10.82 -7.83 -14.40
CA VAL A 44 -10.21 -6.54 -14.10
C VAL A 44 -10.32 -5.62 -15.31
N THR A 45 -11.12 -4.55 -15.17
CA THR A 45 -11.35 -3.56 -16.21
C THR A 45 -10.32 -2.43 -16.14
N ARG A 46 -10.20 -1.63 -17.22
CA ARG A 46 -9.37 -0.41 -17.24
C ARG A 46 -9.69 0.55 -16.09
N GLY A 47 -10.96 0.62 -15.66
CA GLY A 47 -11.36 1.43 -14.51
C GLY A 47 -10.72 0.96 -13.20
N LYS A 48 -10.72 -0.35 -12.94
CA LYS A 48 -10.10 -0.92 -11.73
C LYS A 48 -8.59 -0.69 -11.67
N TRP A 49 -7.91 -0.79 -12.81
CA TRP A 49 -6.49 -0.43 -12.92
C TRP A 49 -6.25 1.06 -12.62
N GLY A 50 -7.08 1.95 -13.16
CA GLY A 50 -6.98 3.38 -12.90
C GLY A 50 -7.12 3.70 -11.42
N THR A 51 -8.07 3.07 -10.73
CA THR A 51 -8.23 3.20 -9.27
C THR A 51 -6.98 2.71 -8.53
N LEU A 52 -6.43 1.54 -8.88
CA LEU A 52 -5.22 1.01 -8.25
C LEU A 52 -4.03 1.99 -8.35
N ILE A 53 -3.75 2.46 -9.56
CA ILE A 53 -2.64 3.40 -9.79
C ILE A 53 -2.86 4.70 -9.02
N ASN A 54 -4.08 5.25 -9.05
CA ASN A 54 -4.40 6.46 -8.32
C ASN A 54 -4.22 6.29 -6.81
N THR A 55 -4.65 5.16 -6.24
CA THR A 55 -4.47 4.84 -4.83
C THR A 55 -3.00 4.71 -4.44
N LEU A 56 -2.16 4.09 -5.28
CA LEU A 56 -0.72 3.99 -5.06
C LEU A 56 -0.03 5.37 -5.13
N CYS A 57 -0.40 6.22 -6.10
CA CYS A 57 0.12 7.58 -6.19
C CYS A 57 -0.29 8.42 -4.98
N SER A 58 -1.54 8.30 -4.54
CA SER A 58 -2.04 8.98 -3.33
C SER A 58 -1.33 8.51 -2.07
N PHE A 59 -1.05 7.21 -1.93
CA PHE A 59 -0.22 6.68 -0.85
C PHE A 59 1.15 7.35 -0.83
N LYS A 60 1.85 7.36 -1.97
CA LYS A 60 3.16 7.98 -2.11
C LYS A 60 3.13 9.46 -1.74
N HIS A 61 2.12 10.19 -2.20
CA HIS A 61 1.96 11.61 -1.86
C HIS A 61 1.89 11.84 -0.34
N HIS A 62 1.06 11.07 0.37
CA HIS A 62 0.94 11.19 1.83
C HIS A 62 2.19 10.72 2.58
N TYR A 63 2.84 9.67 2.09
CA TYR A 63 4.10 9.17 2.61
C TYR A 63 5.21 10.23 2.48
N ASP A 64 5.38 10.80 1.30
CA ASP A 64 6.39 11.83 1.02
C ASP A 64 6.12 13.12 1.83
N ALA A 65 4.84 13.46 2.05
CA ALA A 65 4.43 14.60 2.86
C ALA A 65 4.46 14.34 4.38
N ASN A 66 4.80 13.12 4.82
CA ASN A 66 4.76 12.69 6.22
C ASN A 66 3.42 13.05 6.92
N THR A 67 2.30 12.82 6.22
CA THR A 67 0.98 13.19 6.73
C THR A 67 0.65 12.38 7.98
N PRO A 68 0.08 12.97 9.06
CA PRO A 68 -0.25 12.23 10.27
C PRO A 68 -1.15 11.02 10.01
N LEU A 69 -0.77 9.84 10.51
CA LEU A 69 -1.54 8.59 10.35
C LEU A 69 -2.98 8.71 10.89
N ALA A 70 -3.19 9.48 11.95
CA ALA A 70 -4.54 9.72 12.49
C ALA A 70 -5.47 10.43 11.49
N GLN A 71 -4.91 11.18 10.53
CA GLN A 71 -5.67 11.89 9.50
C GLN A 71 -5.99 10.98 8.30
N VAL A 72 -5.04 10.15 7.88
CA VAL A 72 -5.13 9.39 6.62
C VAL A 72 -5.51 7.92 6.83
N MET A 73 -5.19 7.34 7.99
CA MET A 73 -5.45 5.95 8.37
C MET A 73 -5.90 5.84 9.85
N PRO A 74 -7.02 6.48 10.26
CA PRO A 74 -7.45 6.49 11.66
C PRO A 74 -7.69 5.09 12.24
N GLU A 75 -8.19 4.15 11.44
CA GLU A 75 -8.46 2.78 11.88
C GLU A 75 -7.18 2.00 12.23
N LEU A 76 -6.06 2.31 11.55
CA LEU A 76 -4.76 1.71 11.87
C LEU A 76 -4.27 2.15 13.25
N VAL A 77 -4.56 3.40 13.63
CA VAL A 77 -4.19 3.95 14.95
C VAL A 77 -5.06 3.37 16.06
N GLN A 78 -6.34 3.13 15.80
CA GLN A 78 -7.26 2.57 16.80
C GLN A 78 -7.01 1.10 17.12
N GLY A 79 -6.55 0.31 16.14
CA GLY A 79 -6.19 -1.11 16.33
C GLY A 79 -4.91 -1.35 17.13
N LEU A 80 -4.22 -0.31 17.58
CA LEU A 80 -3.00 -0.36 18.40
C LEU A 80 -3.29 -0.28 19.92
N SER A 81 -4.52 -0.59 20.34
CA SER A 81 -4.97 -0.59 21.75
C SER A 81 -4.94 -1.97 22.41
#